data_AF-A0A382G7H5-F1
#
_entry.id   AF-A0A382G7H5-F1
#
_cell.length_a   1.000
_cell.length_b   1.000
_cell.length_c   1.000
_cell.angle_alpha   90.00
_cell.angle_beta   90.00
_cell.angle_gamma   90.00
#
_symmetry.space_group_name_H-M   'P 1'
#
loop_
_entity.id
_entity.type
_entity.pdbx_description
1 polymer ?
#
loop_
_entity_poly.entity_id
_entity_poly.type
_entity_poly.pdbx_seq_one_letter_code
_entity_poly.pdbx_strand_id
1 'polypeptide(L)'
;MYKAIDGDIEIIISPLSVSKIWSSQDFDRKSEIGYLGLLEFMTMFPTDIETATKTGHTLRESSADINVDLEAANIVSICNISGYPLVTNRPELYDDLFDGAINCEEAINKLN
;
A
#
# COMPACT_ATOMS: atom_id res chain seq x y z
N MET A 1 5.11 6.50 13.78
CA MET A 1 5.76 5.20 14.06
C MET A 1 5.55 4.76 15.50
N TYR A 2 5.83 5.57 16.53
CA TYR A 2 5.54 5.21 17.94
C TYR A 2 4.10 4.73 18.17
N LYS A 3 3.09 5.46 17.66
CA LYS A 3 1.69 5.01 17.71
C LYS A 3 1.44 3.62 17.08
N ALA A 4 2.19 3.22 16.06
CA ALA A 4 2.06 1.86 15.48
C ALA A 4 2.75 0.81 16.35
N ILE A 5 3.89 1.17 16.95
CA ILE A 5 4.61 0.32 17.91
C ILE A 5 3.76 0.10 19.17
N ASP A 6 3.09 1.15 19.64
CA ASP A 6 2.21 1.13 20.80
C ASP A 6 0.85 0.46 20.49
N GLY A 7 0.56 0.17 19.21
CA GLY A 7 -0.68 -0.45 18.76
C GLY A 7 -1.88 0.51 18.67
N ASP A 8 -1.67 1.82 18.82
CA ASP A 8 -2.70 2.85 18.70
C ASP A 8 -3.19 3.04 17.26
N ILE A 9 -2.36 2.67 16.28
CA ILE A 9 -2.72 2.67 14.86
C ILE A 9 -2.33 1.36 14.19
N GLU A 10 -3.17 0.92 13.26
CA GLU A 10 -2.87 -0.19 12.36
C GLU A 10 -2.26 0.37 11.08
N ILE A 11 -1.10 -0.18 10.67
CA ILE A 11 -0.49 0.11 9.36
C ILE A 11 -0.61 -1.14 8.52
N ILE A 12 -1.33 -1.03 7.40
CA ILE A 12 -1.51 -2.14 6.47
C ILE A 12 -0.60 -1.95 5.27
N ILE A 13 -0.02 -3.06 4.81
CA ILE A 13 0.82 -3.10 3.60
C ILE A 13 0.32 -4.17 2.63
N SER A 14 0.31 -3.83 1.35
CA SER A 14 0.02 -4.80 0.28
C SER A 14 1.16 -5.82 0.17
N PRO A 15 0.86 -7.12 -0.02
CA PRO A 15 1.88 -8.12 -0.31
C PRO A 15 2.61 -7.85 -1.63
N LEU A 16 1.99 -7.15 -2.59
CA LEU A 16 2.64 -6.77 -3.83
C LEU A 16 3.62 -5.61 -3.65
N SER A 17 3.35 -4.67 -2.74
CA SER A 17 4.31 -3.63 -2.37
C SER A 17 5.54 -4.22 -1.68
N VAL A 18 5.34 -5.19 -0.78
CA VAL A 18 6.45 -5.96 -0.18
C VAL A 18 7.25 -6.67 -1.28
N SER A 19 6.57 -7.36 -2.20
CA SER A 19 7.25 -8.03 -3.32
C SER A 19 8.04 -7.06 -4.20
N LYS A 20 7.51 -5.85 -4.46
CA LYS A 20 8.17 -4.83 -5.28
C LYS A 20 9.42 -4.30 -4.60
N ILE A 21 9.36 -4.01 -3.30
CA ILE A 21 10.52 -3.64 -2.48
C ILE A 21 11.61 -4.73 -2.56
N TRP A 22 11.24 -6.00 -2.31
CA TRP A 22 12.19 -7.12 -2.32
C TRP A 22 12.76 -7.45 -3.71
N SER A 23 12.06 -7.06 -4.78
CA SER A 23 12.53 -7.26 -6.16
C SER A 23 13.49 -6.18 -6.64
N SER A 24 13.61 -5.06 -5.92
CA SER A 24 14.44 -3.94 -6.34
C SER A 24 15.92 -4.30 -6.33
N GLN A 25 16.63 -3.98 -7.41
CA GLN A 25 18.08 -4.20 -7.51
C GLN A 25 18.89 -3.33 -6.53
N ASP A 26 18.30 -2.22 -6.10
CA ASP A 26 18.90 -1.32 -5.11
C ASP A 26 18.64 -1.78 -3.67
N PHE A 27 17.85 -2.85 -3.48
CA PHE A 27 17.52 -3.37 -2.15
C PHE A 27 18.66 -4.27 -1.63
N ASP A 28 19.62 -3.64 -0.96
CA ASP A 28 20.75 -4.32 -0.37
C ASP A 28 20.40 -5.05 0.94
N ARG A 29 21.32 -5.92 1.38
CA ARG A 29 21.15 -6.70 2.63
C ARG A 29 20.93 -5.83 3.87
N LYS A 30 21.49 -4.61 3.89
CA LYS A 30 21.32 -3.68 5.01
C LYS A 30 19.89 -3.14 5.03
N SER A 31 19.35 -2.80 3.87
CA SER A 31 17.97 -2.37 3.69
C SER A 31 16.99 -3.48 4.03
N GLU A 32 17.28 -4.72 3.63
CA GLU A 32 16.49 -5.90 3.98
C GLU A 32 16.33 -6.06 5.49
N ILE A 33 17.43 -5.99 6.25
CA ILE A 33 17.39 -6.06 7.72
C ILE A 33 16.55 -4.92 8.31
N GLY A 34 16.72 -3.70 7.79
CA GLY A 34 15.95 -2.54 8.24
C GLY A 34 14.45 -2.70 7.99
N TYR A 35 14.06 -3.16 6.80
CA TYR A 35 12.66 -3.34 6.43
C TYR A 35 12.00 -4.50 7.16
N LEU A 36 12.69 -5.62 7.40
CA LEU A 36 12.16 -6.71 8.23
C LEU A 36 11.77 -6.20 9.62
N GLY A 37 12.61 -5.36 10.24
CA GLY A 37 12.28 -4.73 11.52
C GLY A 37 11.10 -3.77 11.45
N LEU A 38 10.86 -3.10 10.31
CA LEU A 38 9.68 -2.26 10.12
C LEU A 38 8.40 -3.09 9.92
N LEU A 39 8.50 -4.20 9.20
CA LEU A 39 7.37 -5.09 8.92
C LEU A 39 6.80 -5.74 10.19
N GLU A 40 7.57 -5.86 11.27
CA GLU A 40 7.09 -6.32 12.58
C GLU A 40 5.95 -5.45 13.14
N PHE A 41 5.86 -4.18 12.72
CA PHE A 41 4.85 -3.21 13.16
C PHE A 41 3.78 -2.96 12.10
N MET A 42 3.74 -3.76 11.04
CA MET A 42 2.77 -3.65 9.95
C MET A 42 1.98 -4.94 9.80
N THR A 43 0.73 -4.81 9.38
CA THR A 43 -0.13 -5.94 9.06
C THR A 43 -0.15 -6.13 7.55
N MET A 44 0.33 -7.27 7.08
CA MET A 44 0.20 -7.63 5.67
C MET A 44 -1.27 -7.92 5.36
N PHE A 45 -1.82 -7.26 4.34
CA PHE A 45 -3.19 -7.56 3.92
C PHE A 45 -3.24 -8.93 3.22
N PRO A 46 -4.18 -9.83 3.57
CA PRO A 46 -4.27 -11.13 2.94
C PRO A 46 -4.71 -11.02 1.48
N THR A 47 -4.12 -11.82 0.60
CA THR A 47 -4.63 -12.03 -0.76
C THR A 47 -5.47 -13.30 -0.80
N ASP A 48 -6.77 -13.13 -0.92
CA ASP A 48 -7.75 -14.20 -1.12
C ASP A 48 -8.52 -14.01 -2.44
N ILE A 49 -9.55 -14.84 -2.66
CA ILE A 49 -10.36 -14.79 -3.89
C ILE A 49 -11.03 -13.42 -4.05
N GLU A 50 -11.54 -12.83 -2.96
CA GLU A 50 -12.20 -11.53 -3.01
C GLU A 50 -11.22 -10.44 -3.43
N THR A 51 -10.08 -10.36 -2.74
CA THR A 51 -9.04 -9.36 -3.00
C THR A 51 -8.48 -9.50 -4.41
N ALA A 52 -8.24 -10.72 -4.87
CA ALA A 52 -7.75 -11.00 -6.23
C ALA A 52 -8.79 -10.61 -7.30
N THR A 53 -10.08 -10.91 -7.07
CA THR A 53 -11.15 -10.58 -8.03
C THR A 53 -11.35 -9.07 -8.14
N LYS A 54 -11.35 -8.35 -7.01
CA LYS A 54 -11.43 -6.88 -6.98
C LYS A 54 -10.21 -6.25 -7.66
N THR A 55 -9.01 -6.76 -7.39
CA THR A 55 -7.78 -6.31 -8.08
C THR A 55 -7.90 -6.45 -9.60
N GLY A 56 -8.35 -7.62 -10.09
CA GLY A 56 -8.56 -7.83 -11.52
C GLY A 56 -9.67 -6.97 -12.13
N HIS A 57 -10.69 -6.60 -11.34
CA HIS A 57 -11.73 -5.68 -11.78
C HIS A 57 -11.18 -4.27 -11.95
N THR A 58 -10.45 -3.76 -10.96
CA THR A 58 -9.78 -2.46 -11.00
C THR A 58 -8.84 -2.35 -12.19
N LEU A 59 -8.03 -3.39 -12.46
CA LEU A 59 -7.16 -3.46 -13.64
C LEU A 59 -7.95 -3.38 -14.96
N ARG A 60 -9.09 -4.08 -15.04
CA ARG A 60 -9.91 -4.09 -16.26
C ARG A 60 -10.53 -2.71 -16.52
N GLU A 61 -11.02 -2.05 -15.48
CA GLU A 61 -11.61 -0.71 -15.58
C GLU A 61 -10.58 0.35 -15.91
N SER A 62 -9.36 0.19 -15.38
CA SER A 62 -8.23 1.11 -15.57
C SER A 62 -7.33 0.71 -16.74
N SER A 63 -7.78 -0.22 -17.61
CA SER A 63 -6.94 -0.85 -18.64
C SER A 63 -6.37 0.11 -19.69
N ALA A 64 -6.93 1.31 -19.83
CA ALA A 64 -6.43 2.35 -20.70
C ALA A 64 -5.27 3.15 -20.08
N ASP A 65 -5.09 3.08 -18.76
CA ASP A 65 -4.05 3.77 -18.03
C ASP A 65 -2.82 2.87 -17.82
N ILE A 66 -1.74 3.21 -18.52
CA ILE A 66 -0.47 2.49 -18.46
C ILE A 66 0.23 2.60 -17.10
N ASN A 67 -0.20 3.55 -16.25
CA ASN A 67 0.38 3.75 -14.93
C ASN A 67 -0.20 2.81 -13.88
N VAL A 68 -1.32 2.12 -14.19
CA VAL A 68 -1.97 1.20 -13.27
C VAL A 68 -1.42 -0.20 -13.46
N ASP A 69 -0.35 -0.50 -12.72
CA ASP A 69 0.18 -1.85 -12.62
C ASP A 69 -0.62 -2.72 -11.63
N LEU A 70 -0.25 -3.99 -11.55
CA LEU A 70 -0.90 -4.96 -10.67
C LEU A 70 -0.80 -4.55 -9.18
N GLU A 71 0.27 -3.87 -8.78
CA GLU A 71 0.44 -3.39 -7.41
C GLU A 71 -0.55 -2.25 -7.13
N ALA A 72 -0.60 -1.22 -7.99
CA ALA A 72 -1.50 -0.09 -7.82
C ALA A 72 -2.97 -0.54 -7.74
N ALA A 73 -3.40 -1.42 -8.65
CA ALA A 73 -4.74 -1.97 -8.61
C ALA A 73 -5.03 -2.79 -7.36
N ASN A 74 -4.03 -3.50 -6.83
CA ASN A 74 -4.18 -4.27 -5.59
C ASN A 74 -4.31 -3.34 -4.38
N ILE A 75 -3.47 -2.30 -4.30
CA ILE A 75 -3.54 -1.28 -3.24
C ILE A 75 -4.93 -0.64 -3.21
N VAL A 76 -5.44 -0.17 -4.35
CA VAL A 76 -6.77 0.45 -4.45
C VAL A 76 -7.86 -0.53 -4.01
N SER A 77 -7.75 -1.80 -4.40
CA SER A 77 -8.70 -2.83 -3.98
C SER A 77 -8.68 -3.05 -2.47
N ILE A 78 -7.49 -3.08 -1.86
CA ILE A 78 -7.33 -3.20 -0.40
C ILE A 78 -7.96 -2.00 0.31
N CYS A 79 -7.70 -0.78 -0.16
CA CYS A 79 -8.30 0.44 0.40
C CYS A 79 -9.84 0.41 0.29
N ASN A 80 -10.38 0.01 -0.85
CA ASN A 80 -11.83 -0.11 -1.05
C ASN A 80 -12.49 -1.20 -0.17
N ILE A 81 -11.78 -2.30 0.12
CA ILE A 81 -12.28 -3.36 1.00
C ILE A 81 -12.23 -2.92 2.47
N SER A 82 -11.11 -2.35 2.88
CA SER A 82 -10.83 -2.04 4.28
C SER A 82 -11.40 -0.70 4.76
N GLY A 83 -11.68 0.22 3.84
CA GLY A 83 -12.09 1.60 4.15
C GLY A 83 -10.96 2.49 4.65
N TYR A 84 -9.71 2.02 4.63
CA TYR A 84 -8.55 2.80 5.07
C TYR A 84 -8.03 3.73 3.97
N PRO A 85 -7.52 4.93 4.34
CA PRO A 85 -6.88 5.83 3.39
C PRO A 85 -5.59 5.23 2.84
N LEU A 86 -5.25 5.60 1.61
CA LEU A 86 -3.97 5.26 1.00
C LEU A 86 -2.95 6.32 1.39
N VAL A 87 -1.84 5.92 2.01
CA VAL A 87 -0.71 6.82 2.29
C VAL A 87 0.38 6.57 1.26
N THR A 88 0.74 7.59 0.48
CA THR A 88 1.75 7.49 -0.58
C THR A 88 2.53 8.79 -0.73
N ASN A 89 3.74 8.73 -1.27
CA ASN A 89 4.49 9.94 -1.66
C ASN A 89 4.08 10.49 -3.03
N ARG A 90 3.22 9.77 -3.75
CA ARG A 90 2.73 10.09 -5.08
C ARG A 90 1.22 9.92 -5.18
N PRO A 91 0.43 10.74 -4.45
CA PRO A 91 -1.03 10.66 -4.49
C PRO A 91 -1.58 10.84 -5.91
N GLU A 92 -0.91 11.65 -6.73
CA GLU A 92 -1.30 11.94 -8.11
C GLU A 92 -1.38 10.70 -9.03
N LEU A 93 -0.73 9.59 -8.65
CA LEU A 93 -0.82 8.32 -9.38
C LEU A 93 -2.16 7.60 -9.14
N TYR A 94 -2.94 8.06 -8.16
CA TYR A 94 -4.18 7.43 -7.73
C TYR A 94 -5.40 8.35 -7.84
N ASP A 95 -5.25 9.60 -8.25
CA ASP A 95 -6.33 10.60 -8.30
C ASP A 95 -7.55 10.11 -9.11
N ASP A 96 -7.32 9.42 -10.23
CA ASP A 96 -8.39 8.88 -11.08
C ASP A 96 -8.90 7.49 -10.63
N LEU A 97 -8.26 6.90 -9.62
CA LEU A 97 -8.52 5.52 -9.16
C LEU A 97 -9.13 5.45 -7.76
N PHE A 98 -8.77 6.40 -6.89
CA PHE A 98 -9.10 6.37 -5.47
C PHE A 98 -9.02 7.75 -4.82
N ASP A 99 -10.18 8.29 -4.45
CA ASP A 99 -10.33 9.61 -3.79
C ASP A 99 -9.75 9.68 -2.35
N GLY A 100 -9.21 8.58 -1.82
CA GLY A 100 -8.69 8.49 -0.44
C GLY A 100 -7.17 8.50 -0.33
N ALA A 101 -6.45 8.87 -1.40
CA ALA A 101 -5.00 8.98 -1.38
C ALA A 101 -4.55 10.27 -0.68
N ILE A 102 -3.69 10.14 0.33
CA ILE A 102 -3.09 11.25 1.07
C ILE A 102 -1.57 11.12 1.08
N ASN A 103 -0.90 12.26 1.17
CA ASN A 103 0.55 12.26 1.28
C ASN A 103 1.02 11.89 2.71
N CYS A 104 2.28 11.47 2.84
CA CYS A 104 2.85 11.07 4.14
C CYS A 104 2.82 12.19 5.19
N GLU A 105 3.00 13.46 4.79
CA GLU A 105 3.00 14.59 5.71
C GLU A 105 1.59 14.84 6.27
N GLU A 106 0.57 14.79 5.41
CA GLU A 106 -0.83 14.88 5.80
C GLU A 106 -1.22 13.73 6.74
N ALA A 107 -0.77 12.50 6.43
CA ALA A 107 -0.98 11.35 7.29
C ALA A 107 -0.37 11.56 8.69
N ILE A 108 0.88 12.06 8.76
CA ILE A 108 1.55 12.38 10.04
C ILE A 108 0.79 13.46 10.81
N ASN A 109 0.31 14.50 10.13
CA ASN A 109 -0.44 15.59 10.77
C ASN A 109 -1.77 15.11 11.36
N LYS A 110 -2.46 14.16 10.71
CA LYS A 110 -3.69 13.54 11.26
C LYS A 110 -3.42 12.64 12.47
N LEU A 111 -2.17 12.22 12.65
CA LEU A 111 -1.73 11.36 13.75
C LEU A 111 -1.15 12.14 14.94
N ASN A 112 -1.00 13.46 14.86
CA ASN A 112 -0.57 14.30 15.98
C ASN A 112 -1.77 14.77 16.79
#